data_AF-A0AAN8BXC8-F1
#
_entry.id   AF-A0AAN8BXC8-F1
#
_cell.length_a   1.000
_cell.length_b   1.000
_cell.length_c   1.000
_cell.angle_alpha   90.00
_cell.angle_beta   90.00
_cell.angle_gamma   90.00
#
_symmetry.space_group_name_H-M   'P 1'
#
loop_
_entity.id
_entity.type
_entity.pdbx_description
1 polymer ?
#
loop_
_entity_poly.entity_id
_entity_poly.type
_entity_poly.pdbx_seq_one_letter_code
_entity_poly.pdbx_strand_id
1 'polypeptide(L)'
;MLVNEPQVRKTSTDALQLVVERCAAASTEGPSDQMITVLGSFVGENEGVYDRQVYSVLETVAVLDPSVVQALIPNLSISLRNTEHKRGLGRNIASRTAYRKLLCLLGESGQAEITSLEAE
;
A
#
# COMPACT_ATOMS: atom_id res chain seq x y z
N MET A 1 2.79 -15.85 27.22
CA MET A 1 4.06 -15.52 26.53
C MET A 1 4.04 -14.02 26.26
N LEU A 2 4.96 -13.24 26.83
CA LEU A 2 5.01 -11.80 26.59
C LEU A 2 5.73 -11.57 25.26
N VAL A 3 4.98 -11.12 24.26
CA VAL A 3 5.54 -10.77 22.95
C VAL A 3 6.17 -9.39 23.06
N ASN A 4 7.44 -9.26 22.65
CA ASN A 4 8.12 -7.97 22.60
C ASN A 4 7.69 -7.22 21.32
N GLU A 5 6.56 -6.51 21.37
CA GLU A 5 5.95 -5.87 20.19
C GLU A 5 6.91 -4.96 19.41
N PRO A 6 7.72 -4.07 20.02
CA PRO A 6 8.69 -3.26 19.28
C PRO A 6 9.72 -4.09 18.51
N GLN A 7 10.18 -5.19 19.12
CA GLN A 7 11.14 -6.09 18.48
C GLN A 7 10.50 -6.83 17.31
N VAL A 8 9.28 -7.35 17.48
CA VAL A 8 8.56 -8.02 16.38
C VAL A 8 8.36 -7.06 15.22
N ARG A 9 7.88 -5.84 15.48
CA ARG A 9 7.69 -4.84 14.42
C ARG A 9 8.99 -4.55 13.68
N LYS A 10 10.09 -4.32 14.40
CA LYS A 10 11.40 -4.07 13.79
C LYS A 10 11.82 -5.24 12.89
N THR A 11 11.80 -6.46 13.43
CA THR A 11 12.21 -7.65 12.67
C THR A 11 11.32 -7.90 11.45
N SER A 12 10.01 -7.66 11.55
CA SER A 12 9.09 -7.76 10.41
C SER A 12 9.38 -6.71 9.34
N THR A 13 9.68 -5.46 9.73
CA THR A 13 10.07 -4.40 8.80
C THR A 13 11.40 -4.71 8.12
N ASP A 14 12.41 -5.14 8.88
CA ASP A 14 13.73 -5.51 8.35
C ASP A 14 13.61 -6.68 7.34
N ALA A 15 12.76 -7.66 7.64
CA ALA A 15 12.49 -8.77 6.73
C ALA A 15 11.77 -8.34 5.45
N LEU A 16 10.76 -7.47 5.57
CA LEU A 16 10.07 -6.90 4.41
C LEU A 16 11.03 -6.13 3.51
N GLN A 17 11.88 -5.28 4.10
CA GLN A 17 12.89 -4.52 3.35
C GLN A 17 13.82 -5.44 2.56
N LEU A 18 14.36 -6.47 3.22
CA LEU A 18 15.24 -7.44 2.57
C LEU A 18 14.55 -8.13 1.38
N VAL A 19 13.30 -8.55 1.53
CA VAL A 19 12.55 -9.20 0.44
C VAL A 19 12.35 -8.24 -0.72
N VAL A 20 11.89 -7.01 -0.45
CA VAL A 20 11.62 -6.01 -1.48
C VAL A 20 12.88 -5.65 -2.25
N GLU A 21 13.99 -5.40 -1.57
CA GLU A 21 15.27 -5.07 -2.22
C GLU A 21 15.76 -6.21 -3.12
N ARG A 22 15.60 -7.47 -2.70
CA ARG A 22 16.02 -8.63 -3.49
C ARG A 22 15.12 -8.86 -4.70
N CYS A 23 13.81 -8.68 -4.55
CA CYS A 23 12.89 -8.78 -5.67
C CYS A 23 13.09 -7.64 -6.68
N ALA A 24 13.30 -6.41 -6.21
CA ALA A 24 13.62 -5.27 -7.07
C ALA A 24 14.92 -5.49 -7.85
N ALA A 25 15.98 -5.98 -7.19
CA ALA A 25 17.24 -6.30 -7.85
C ALA A 25 17.16 -7.45 -8.86
N ALA A 26 16.21 -8.37 -8.69
CA ALA A 26 16.00 -9.50 -9.60
C ALA A 26 15.09 -9.15 -10.79
N SER A 27 14.33 -8.05 -10.70
CA SER A 27 13.41 -7.63 -11.76
C SER A 27 14.14 -6.81 -12.82
N THR A 28 14.21 -7.34 -14.04
CA THR A 28 14.99 -6.71 -15.14
C THR A 28 14.15 -5.86 -16.09
N GLU A 29 12.82 -6.02 -16.09
CA GLU A 29 11.91 -5.45 -17.12
C GLU A 29 10.74 -4.63 -16.56
N GLY A 30 10.77 -4.25 -15.28
CA GLY A 30 9.71 -3.45 -14.66
C GLY A 30 9.42 -3.84 -13.22
N PRO A 31 8.28 -3.40 -12.65
CA PRO A 31 7.87 -3.84 -11.32
C PRO A 31 7.63 -5.36 -11.33
N SER A 32 8.03 -6.05 -10.28
CA SER A 32 7.88 -7.50 -10.18
C SER A 32 6.40 -7.91 -10.15
N ASP A 33 5.92 -8.63 -11.17
CA ASP A 33 4.54 -9.17 -11.22
C ASP A 33 4.18 -10.00 -9.98
N GLN A 34 5.15 -10.76 -9.47
CA GLN A 34 4.96 -11.55 -8.25
C GLN A 34 4.76 -10.65 -7.04
N MET A 35 5.55 -9.58 -6.89
CA MET A 35 5.33 -8.61 -5.82
C MET A 35 3.99 -7.89 -5.96
N ILE A 36 3.63 -7.47 -7.18
CA ILE A 36 2.32 -6.85 -7.45
C ILE A 36 1.20 -7.79 -7.02
N THR A 37 1.28 -9.07 -7.39
CA THR A 37 0.27 -10.07 -7.02
C THR A 37 0.17 -10.23 -5.50
N VAL A 38 1.30 -10.45 -4.83
CA VAL A 38 1.34 -10.68 -3.37
C VAL A 38 0.86 -9.46 -2.59
N LEU A 39 1.31 -8.26 -2.95
CA LEU A 39 0.91 -7.02 -2.29
C LEU A 39 -0.54 -6.64 -2.61
N GLY A 40 -1.02 -6.95 -3.82
CA GLY A 40 -2.43 -6.80 -4.18
C GLY A 40 -3.34 -7.67 -3.33
N SER A 41 -2.98 -8.95 -3.13
CA SER A 41 -3.69 -9.84 -2.21
C SER A 41 -3.63 -9.33 -0.77
N PHE A 42 -2.45 -8.89 -0.31
CA PHE A 42 -2.30 -8.29 1.02
C PHE A 42 -3.28 -7.14 1.24
N VAL A 43 -3.40 -6.20 0.28
CA VAL A 43 -4.36 -5.09 0.38
C VAL A 43 -5.79 -5.60 0.48
N GLY A 44 -6.21 -6.44 -0.46
CA GLY A 44 -7.59 -6.92 -0.54
C GLY A 44 -8.04 -7.70 0.70
N GLU A 45 -7.13 -8.43 1.34
CA GLU A 45 -7.40 -9.23 2.54
C GLU A 45 -7.38 -8.38 3.83
N ASN A 46 -6.60 -7.29 3.87
CA ASN A 46 -6.30 -6.59 5.11
C ASN A 46 -6.95 -5.20 5.22
N GLU A 47 -7.30 -4.54 4.12
CA GLU A 47 -7.78 -3.15 4.16
C GLU A 47 -9.08 -3.00 4.97
N GLY A 48 -9.98 -3.97 4.89
CA GLY A 48 -11.22 -4.00 5.66
C GLY A 48 -11.07 -4.36 7.14
N VAL A 49 -9.85 -4.61 7.64
CA VAL A 49 -9.59 -4.96 9.05
C VAL A 49 -8.59 -3.99 9.67
N TYR A 50 -7.52 -3.70 8.94
CA TYR A 50 -6.38 -2.90 9.40
C TYR A 50 -6.40 -1.46 8.86
N ASP A 51 -7.39 -1.13 8.01
CA ASP A 51 -7.68 0.22 7.49
C ASP A 51 -6.39 0.95 7.05
N ARG A 52 -6.01 1.99 7.78
CA ARG A 52 -4.87 2.87 7.49
C ARG A 52 -3.52 2.16 7.55
N GLN A 53 -3.40 1.09 8.32
CA GLN A 53 -2.12 0.41 8.56
C GLN A 53 -1.62 -0.28 7.30
N VAL A 54 -2.52 -0.71 6.41
CA VAL A 54 -2.17 -1.27 5.10
C VAL A 54 -1.36 -0.24 4.29
N TYR A 55 -1.78 1.02 4.28
CA TYR A 55 -1.04 2.07 3.58
C TYR A 55 0.32 2.35 4.23
N SER A 56 0.45 2.26 5.56
CA SER A 56 1.76 2.43 6.23
C SER A 56 2.77 1.35 5.85
N VAL A 57 2.32 0.12 5.62
CA VAL A 57 3.19 -0.95 5.07
C VAL A 57 3.61 -0.60 3.65
N LEU A 58 2.66 -0.16 2.81
CA LEU A 58 2.94 0.24 1.43
C LEU A 58 3.81 1.49 1.32
N GLU A 59 3.77 2.41 2.30
CA GLU A 59 4.72 3.53 2.37
C GLU A 59 6.16 3.03 2.49
N THR A 60 6.38 1.96 3.28
CA THR A 60 7.70 1.33 3.40
C THR A 60 8.14 0.72 2.07
N VAL A 61 7.22 0.03 1.38
CA VAL A 61 7.50 -0.55 0.06
C VAL A 61 7.76 0.55 -0.97
N ALA A 62 7.00 1.65 -0.95
CA ALA A 62 7.13 2.76 -1.89
C ALA A 62 8.50 3.47 -1.80
N VAL A 63 9.12 3.48 -0.61
CA VAL A 63 10.48 4.01 -0.45
C VAL A 63 11.54 3.11 -1.11
N LEU A 64 11.29 1.81 -1.16
CA LEU A 64 12.24 0.80 -1.67
C LEU A 64 12.04 0.52 -3.16
N ASP A 65 10.79 0.36 -3.58
CA ASP A 65 10.38 0.13 -4.97
C ASP A 65 9.04 0.85 -5.25
N PRO A 66 9.10 2.14 -5.61
CA PRO A 66 7.90 2.92 -5.95
C PRO A 66 7.11 2.34 -7.12
N SER A 67 7.78 1.65 -8.06
CA SER A 67 7.16 1.18 -9.30
C SER A 67 6.12 0.09 -9.05
N VAL A 68 6.38 -0.80 -8.09
CA VAL A 68 5.42 -1.82 -7.68
C VAL A 68 4.18 -1.18 -7.03
N VAL A 69 4.38 -0.15 -6.21
CA VAL A 69 3.25 0.54 -5.56
C VAL A 69 2.44 1.37 -6.56
N GLN A 70 3.09 1.97 -7.55
CA GLN A 70 2.41 2.63 -8.68
C GLN A 70 1.51 1.66 -9.45
N ALA A 71 1.99 0.45 -9.74
CA ALA A 71 1.20 -0.58 -10.39
C ALA A 71 -0.02 -1.04 -9.58
N LEU A 72 -0.01 -0.83 -8.25
CA LEU A 72 -1.11 -1.18 -7.35
C LEU A 72 -2.17 -0.09 -7.20
N ILE A 73 -1.94 1.12 -7.69
CA ILE A 73 -2.88 2.26 -7.57
C ILE A 73 -4.32 1.87 -7.96
N PRO A 74 -4.58 1.22 -9.11
CA PRO A 74 -5.95 0.83 -9.49
C PRO A 74 -6.61 -0.08 -8.46
N ASN A 75 -5.86 -1.04 -7.92
CA ASN A 75 -6.36 -1.99 -6.91
C ASN A 75 -6.64 -1.28 -5.58
N LEU A 76 -5.75 -0.39 -5.16
CA LEU A 76 -5.90 0.40 -3.93
C LEU A 76 -7.14 1.30 -3.99
N SER A 77 -7.34 2.00 -5.10
CA SER A 77 -8.50 2.88 -5.28
C SER A 77 -9.82 2.12 -5.30
N ILE A 78 -9.86 0.96 -5.97
CA ILE A 78 -11.04 0.08 -5.96
C ILE A 78 -11.32 -0.45 -4.55
N SER A 79 -10.28 -0.89 -3.84
CA SER A 79 -10.43 -1.49 -2.52
C SER A 79 -10.87 -0.46 -1.46
N LEU A 80 -10.34 0.78 -1.53
CA LEU A 80 -10.81 1.91 -0.73
C LEU A 80 -12.31 2.17 -0.93
N ARG A 81 -12.74 2.34 -2.19
CA ARG A 81 -14.17 2.61 -2.52
C ARG A 81 -15.08 1.46 -2.11
N ASN A 82 -14.64 0.22 -2.31
CA ASN A 82 -15.39 -0.95 -1.87
C ASN A 82 -15.56 -0.97 -0.34
N THR A 83 -14.52 -0.59 0.40
CA THR A 83 -14.55 -0.54 1.87
C THR A 83 -15.45 0.57 2.37
N GLU A 84 -15.39 1.76 1.75
CA GLU A 84 -16.31 2.88 1.99
C GLU A 84 -17.77 2.48 1.76
N HIS A 85 -18.05 1.82 0.64
CA HIS A 85 -19.39 1.37 0.27
C HIS A 85 -19.92 0.28 1.22
N LYS A 86 -19.15 -0.80 1.44
CA LYS A 86 -19.55 -1.94 2.29
C LYS A 86 -19.85 -1.52 3.73
N ARG A 87 -19.17 -0.49 4.24
CA ARG A 87 -19.34 0.00 5.61
C ARG A 87 -20.33 1.16 5.73
N GLY A 88 -20.90 1.65 4.62
CA GLY A 88 -21.82 2.79 4.62
C GLY A 88 -21.19 4.09 5.13
N LEU A 89 -19.86 4.22 5.06
CA LEU A 89 -19.11 5.33 5.66
C LEU A 89 -19.13 6.61 4.82
N GLY A 90 -19.65 6.55 3.58
CA GLY A 90 -19.44 7.61 2.61
C GLY A 90 -17.94 7.81 2.37
N ARG A 91 -17.47 9.07 2.30
CA ARG A 91 -16.03 9.36 2.19
C ARG A 91 -15.36 9.15 3.53
N ASN A 92 -14.61 8.06 3.67
CA ASN A 92 -13.80 7.80 4.85
C ASN A 92 -12.56 8.70 4.81
N ILE A 93 -12.68 9.89 5.40
CA ILE A 93 -11.60 10.89 5.50
C ILE A 93 -10.33 10.23 6.02
N ALA A 94 -10.47 9.32 6.97
CA ALA A 94 -9.35 8.68 7.61
C ALA A 94 -8.53 7.81 6.64
N SER A 95 -9.18 6.91 5.91
CA SER A 95 -8.52 6.07 4.91
C SER A 95 -8.05 6.89 3.71
N ARG A 96 -8.85 7.86 3.24
CA ARG A 96 -8.47 8.76 2.14
C ARG A 96 -7.21 9.58 2.45
N THR A 97 -7.07 10.11 3.67
CA THR A 97 -5.85 10.83 4.07
C THR A 97 -4.62 9.92 4.08
N ALA A 98 -4.76 8.69 4.58
CA ALA A 98 -3.66 7.73 4.58
C ALA A 98 -3.27 7.31 3.16
N TYR A 99 -4.25 7.07 2.30
CA TYR A 99 -4.00 6.75 0.90
C TYR A 99 -3.34 7.93 0.16
N ARG A 100 -3.81 9.17 0.35
CA ARG A 100 -3.17 10.37 -0.21
C ARG A 100 -1.71 10.50 0.23
N LYS A 101 -1.42 10.23 1.50
CA LYS A 101 -0.04 10.27 2.02
C LYS A 101 0.86 9.26 1.29
N LEU A 102 0.36 8.06 1.02
CA LEU A 102 1.05 7.07 0.18
C LEU A 102 1.24 7.60 -1.25
N LEU A 103 0.19 8.13 -1.88
CA LEU A 103 0.24 8.64 -3.25
C LEU A 103 1.26 9.78 -3.42
N CYS A 104 1.46 10.63 -2.39
CA CYS A 104 2.49 11.67 -2.42
C CYS A 104 3.93 11.12 -2.57
N LEU A 105 4.16 9.84 -2.27
CA LEU A 105 5.47 9.19 -2.47
C LEU A 105 5.70 8.72 -3.92
N LEU A 106 4.66 8.72 -4.77
CA LEU A 106 4.65 8.04 -6.07
C LEU A 106 4.80 8.98 -7.27
N GLY A 107 5.13 10.26 -7.05
CA GLY A 107 5.35 11.23 -8.13
C GLY A 107 4.10 11.50 -8.97
N GLU A 108 4.26 11.58 -10.29
CA GLU A 108 3.18 11.94 -11.23
C GLU A 108 1.98 10.98 -11.18
N SER A 109 2.22 9.67 -11.12
CA SER A 109 1.16 8.67 -11.01
C SER A 109 0.33 8.87 -9.74
N GLY A 110 0.99 9.19 -8.63
CA GLY A 110 0.32 9.51 -7.38
C GLY A 110 -0.52 10.79 -7.46
N GLN A 111 0.04 11.84 -8.06
CA GLN A 111 -0.66 13.12 -8.21
C GLN A 111 -1.89 13.03 -9.13
N ALA A 112 -1.80 12.23 -10.18
CA ALA A 112 -2.92 11.94 -11.07
C ALA A 112 -4.08 11.29 -10.29
N GLU A 113 -3.78 10.30 -9.45
CA GLU A 113 -4.80 9.63 -8.63
C GLU A 113 -5.38 10.56 -7.56
N ILE A 114 -4.55 11.38 -6.90
CA ILE A 114 -5.04 12.38 -5.92
C ILE A 114 -6.09 13.29 -6.56
N THR A 115 -5.83 13.78 -7.77
CA THR A 115 -6.75 14.62 -8.52
C THR A 115 -8.05 13.89 -8.84
N SER A 116 -7.97 12.61 -9.21
CA SER A 116 -9.15 11.76 -9.44
C SER A 116 -10.00 11.61 -8.17
N LEU A 117 -9.37 11.36 -7.01
CA LEU A 117 -10.04 11.21 -5.71
C LEU A 117 -10.71 12.49 -5.20
N GLU A 118 -10.27 13.66 -5.66
CA GLU A 118 -10.84 14.96 -5.33
C GLU A 118 -12.01 15.36 -6.24
N ALA A 119 -12.00 14.88 -7.48
CA ALA A 119 -13.08 15.10 -8.44
C ALA A 119 -14.32 14.22 -8.14
N GLU A 120 -14.12 13.07 -7.49
CA GLU A 120 -15.19 12.24 -6.91
C GLU A 120 -15.86 12.91 -5.73
#